data_AF-A0A967SJM2-F1
#
_entry.id   AF-A0A967SJM2-F1
#
_cell.length_a   1.000
_cell.length_b   1.000
_cell.length_c   1.000
_cell.angle_alpha   90.00
_cell.angle_beta   90.00
_cell.angle_gamma   90.00
#
_symmetry.space_group_name_H-M   'P 1'
#
loop_
_entity.id
_entity.type
_entity.pdbx_description
1 polymer ?
#
loop_
_entity_poly.entity_id
_entity_poly.type
_entity_poly.pdbx_seq_one_letter_code
_entity_poly.pdbx_strand_id
1 'polypeptide(L)' 'MSKGMVAIHHRVYDIMAYADRRAAQAGWSGPPVIRIRPMLDGFSTFDFENTRHFLDEGYRAGREAWEAW' A
#
# COMPACT_ATOMS: atom_id res chain seq x y z
N MET A 1 -3.06 14.65 -23.08
CA MET A 1 -3.12 13.21 -23.42
C MET A 1 -2.09 12.34 -22.67
N SER A 2 -0.97 12.88 -22.16
CA SER A 2 0.12 12.07 -21.57
C SER A 2 -0.18 11.35 -20.24
N LYS A 3 -1.25 11.71 -19.50
CA LYS A 3 -1.58 11.11 -18.20
C LYS A 3 -2.46 9.85 -18.28
N GLY A 4 -3.05 9.54 -19.44
CA GLY A 4 -3.99 8.43 -19.58
C GLY A 4 -3.34 7.05 -19.40
N MET A 5 -2.16 6.85 -20.00
CA MET A 5 -1.44 5.58 -19.91
C MET A 5 -0.92 5.30 -18.50
N VAL A 6 -0.46 6.33 -17.78
CA VAL A 6 -0.01 6.23 -16.39
C VAL A 6 -1.17 5.86 -15.47
N ALA A 7 -2.34 6.49 -15.65
CA ALA A 7 -3.53 6.16 -14.85
C ALA A 7 -4.02 4.72 -15.08
N ILE A 8 -3.98 4.23 -16.33
CA ILE A 8 -4.28 2.83 -16.65
C ILE A 8 -3.28 1.89 -15.97
N HIS A 9 -1.98 2.22 -16.03
CA HIS A 9 -0.94 1.41 -15.39
C HIS A 9 -1.15 1.31 -13.87
N HIS A 10 -1.42 2.42 -13.18
CA HIS A 10 -1.71 2.40 -11.74
C HIS A 10 -2.94 1.54 -11.44
N ARG A 11 -4.02 1.67 -12.23
CA ARG A 11 -5.23 0.90 -11.97
C ARG A 11 -5.01 -0.62 -12.15
N VAL A 12 -4.27 -1.00 -13.19
CA VAL A 12 -3.90 -2.41 -13.41
C VAL A 12 -3.05 -2.91 -12.26
N TYR A 13 -2.05 -2.13 -11.84
CA TYR A 13 -1.20 -2.47 -10.70
C TYR A 13 -2.01 -2.66 -9.41
N ASP A 14 -2.93 -1.75 -9.08
CA ASP A 14 -3.76 -1.85 -7.87
C ASP A 14 -4.60 -3.13 -7.85
N ILE A 15 -5.18 -3.50 -9.00
CA ILE A 15 -5.99 -4.73 -9.13
C ILE A 15 -5.10 -5.96 -8.91
N MET A 16 -3.92 -5.99 -9.55
CA MET A 16 -2.98 -7.10 -9.41
C MET A 16 -2.45 -7.22 -7.99
N ALA A 17 -2.01 -6.11 -7.39
CA ALA A 17 -1.50 -6.06 -6.02
C ALA A 17 -2.57 -6.48 -5.00
N TYR A 18 -3.84 -6.13 -5.24
CA TYR A 18 -4.95 -6.58 -4.40
C TYR A 18 -5.10 -8.10 -4.44
N ALA A 19 -5.10 -8.70 -5.64
CA ALA A 19 -5.23 -10.14 -5.82
C ALA A 19 -4.05 -10.89 -5.20
N ASP A 20 -2.83 -10.42 -5.47
CA ASP A 20 -1.58 -11.01 -4.95
C ASP A 20 -1.54 -11.00 -3.42
N ARG A 21 -1.88 -9.87 -2.80
CA ARG A 21 -2.00 -9.77 -1.33
C ARG A 21 -2.99 -10.79 -0.77
N ARG A 22 -4.15 -10.97 -1.43
CA ARG A 22 -5.17 -11.92 -0.96
C ARG A 22 -4.67 -13.35 -1.06
N ALA A 23 -3.98 -13.70 -2.15
CA ALA A 23 -3.38 -15.02 -2.33
C ALA A 23 -2.31 -15.28 -1.27
N ALA A 24 -1.41 -14.32 -1.02
CA ALA A 24 -0.39 -14.43 0.01
C ALA A 24 -0.97 -14.63 1.41
N GLN A 25 -2.04 -13.90 1.76
CA GLN A 25 -2.73 -14.07 3.04
C GLN A 25 -3.41 -15.43 3.17
N ALA A 26 -4.06 -15.92 2.11
CA ALA A 26 -4.74 -17.21 2.13
C ALA A 26 -3.76 -18.39 2.24
N GLY A 27 -2.57 -18.26 1.66
CA GLY A 27 -1.50 -19.28 1.72
C GLY A 27 -0.58 -19.16 2.94
N TRP A 28 -0.80 -18.20 3.83
CA TRP A 28 0.10 -17.94 4.95
C TRP A 28 -0.07 -18.98 6.07
N SER A 29 1.01 -19.71 6.38
CA SER A 29 1.09 -20.71 7.45
C SER A 29 2.09 -20.33 8.56
N GLY A 30 2.65 -19.12 8.51
CA GLY A 30 3.61 -18.61 9.48
C GLY A 30 2.97 -18.04 10.75
N PRO A 31 3.74 -17.34 11.59
CA PRO A 31 3.21 -16.67 12.78
C PRO A 31 2.12 -15.64 12.41
N PRO A 32 1.23 -15.26 13.35
CA PRO A 32 0.21 -14.25 13.10
C PRO A 32 0.82 -12.97 12.51
N VAL A 33 0.15 -12.43 11.50
CA VAL A 33 0.56 -11.19 10.82
C VAL A 33 -0.45 -10.09 11.10
N ILE A 34 0.04 -8.87 11.23
CA ILE A 34 -0.78 -7.66 11.41
C ILE A 34 -0.80 -6.90 10.09
N ARG A 35 -1.97 -6.42 9.68
CA ARG A 35 -2.11 -5.59 8.48
C ARG A 35 -1.83 -4.13 8.83
N ILE A 36 -0.77 -3.57 8.27
CA ILE A 36 -0.47 -2.14 8.32
C ILE A 36 -1.11 -1.46 7.09
N ARG A 37 -1.80 -0.32 7.29
CA ARG A 37 -2.47 0.43 6.21
C ARG A 37 -2.22 1.94 6.30
N PRO A 38 -1.15 2.45 5.67
CA PRO A 38 -0.88 3.88 5.55
C PRO A 38 -1.94 4.59 4.69
N MET A 39 -2.17 5.90 4.92
CA MET A 39 -3.07 6.70 4.09
C MET A 39 -2.30 7.33 2.93
N LEU A 40 -2.36 6.69 1.76
CA LEU A 40 -1.62 7.11 0.57
C LEU A 40 -2.54 7.53 -0.59
N ASP A 41 -3.84 7.69 -0.32
CA ASP A 41 -4.81 8.07 -1.32
C ASP A 41 -4.48 9.47 -1.87
N GLY A 42 -4.48 9.61 -3.20
CA GLY A 42 -4.12 10.86 -3.88
C GLY A 42 -2.64 10.98 -4.25
N PHE A 43 -1.78 10.08 -3.78
CA PHE A 43 -0.37 10.01 -4.17
C PHE A 43 -0.16 9.03 -5.33
N SER A 44 0.77 9.37 -6.23
CA SER A 44 1.20 8.46 -7.29
C SER A 44 2.29 7.52 -6.76
N THR A 45 2.37 6.31 -7.32
CA THR A 45 3.50 5.38 -7.12
C THR A 45 4.87 6.02 -7.39
N PHE A 46 4.93 7.08 -8.22
CA PHE A 46 6.17 7.77 -8.59
C PHE A 46 6.29 9.18 -7.97
N ASP A 47 5.56 9.47 -6.90
CA ASP A 47 5.56 10.78 -6.25
C ASP A 47 6.72 10.92 -5.24
N PHE A 48 7.94 11.00 -5.77
CA PHE A 48 9.15 11.06 -4.95
C PHE A 48 9.34 12.38 -4.19
N GLU A 49 8.58 13.42 -4.53
CA GLU A 49 8.60 14.71 -3.83
C GLU A 49 7.95 14.60 -2.44
N ASN A 50 7.06 13.60 -2.24
CA ASN A 50 6.33 13.38 -1.00
C ASN A 50 6.93 12.24 -0.13
N THR A 51 8.20 11.88 -0.35
CA THR A 51 8.89 10.80 0.39
C THR A 51 8.80 10.92 1.91
N ARG A 52 8.90 12.13 2.46
CA ARG A 52 8.74 12.35 3.91
C ARG A 52 7.35 11.95 4.41
N HIS A 53 6.31 12.33 3.67
CA HIS A 53 4.94 11.96 4.02
C HIS A 53 4.76 10.42 4.05
N PHE A 54 5.34 9.70 3.10
CA PHE A 54 5.28 8.23 3.07
C PHE A 54 5.95 7.58 4.28
N LEU A 55 7.07 8.14 4.75
CA LEU A 55 7.74 7.66 5.96
C LEU A 55 6.90 7.93 7.20
N ASP A 56 6.35 9.15 7.33
CA ASP A 56 5.53 9.55 8.46
C ASP A 56 4.25 8.70 8.54
N GLU A 57 3.59 8.45 7.40
CA GLU A 57 2.40 7.59 7.31
C GLU A 57 2.70 6.12 7.58
N GLY A 58 3.85 5.62 7.12
CA GLY A 58 4.32 4.28 7.45
C GLY A 58 4.53 4.11 8.95
N TYR A 59 5.14 5.10 9.60
CA TYR A 59 5.34 5.10 11.05
C TYR A 59 4.00 5.15 11.80
N ARG A 60 3.13 6.10 11.46
CA ARG A 60 1.81 6.27 12.09
C ARG A 60 0.98 4.99 11.98
N ALA A 61 0.83 4.44 10.78
CA ALA A 61 0.02 3.25 10.55
C ALA A 61 0.61 2.00 11.23
N GLY A 62 1.94 1.90 11.31
CA GLY A 62 2.60 0.82 12.05
C GLY A 62 2.35 0.90 13.56
N ARG A 63 2.44 2.11 14.13
CA ARG A 63 2.12 2.38 15.54
C ARG A 63 0.68 2.02 15.88
N GLU A 64 -0.28 2.49 15.08
CA GLU A 64 -1.70 2.20 15.29
C GLU A 64 -2.00 0.70 15.18
N ALA A 65 -1.41 0.01 14.20
CA ALA A 65 -1.58 -1.42 14.04
C ALA A 65 -1.00 -2.22 15.21
N TRP A 66 0.12 -1.76 15.78
CA TRP A 66 0.74 -2.38 16.95
C TRP A 66 -0.07 -2.16 18.23
N GLU A 67 -0.60 -0.95 18.42
CA GLU A 67 -1.42 -0.61 19.59
C GLU A 67 -2.79 -1.28 19.59
N ALA A 68 -3.31 -1.62 18.40
CA ALA A 68 -4.60 -2.29 18.23
C ALA A 68 -4.51 -3.83 18.24
N TRP A 69 -3.31 -4.41 18.39
CA TRP A 69 -3.07 -5.85 18.38
C TRP A 69 -3.14 -6.46 19.77
#